data_AF-A0A7K2S3I4-F1
#
_entry.id   AF-A0A7K2S3I4-F1
#
_cell.length_a   1.000
_cell.length_b   1.000
_cell.length_c   1.000
_cell.angle_alpha   90.00
_cell.angle_beta   90.00
_cell.angle_gamma   90.00
#
_symmetry.space_group_name_H-M   'P 1'
#
loop_
_entity.id
_entity.type
_entity.pdbx_description
1 polymer ?
#
loop_
_entity_poly.entity_id
_entity_poly.type
_entity_poly.pdbx_seq_one_letter_code
_entity_poly.pdbx_strand_id
1 'polypeptide(L)'
;MADLKNIALTIEATQTVNDLKGRLGISDQMDLIRLGFAYAIDNNIAVNRDGSLGTRGGSNYDTGGLDRDGLMAETVKIYYPEEEILAEPYRAVETLMNKGVLLLGEHWSQGVIGSVSDLVERPTE
;
A
#
# COMPACT_ATOMS: atom_id res chain seq x y z
N MET A 1 -7.76 -3.66 -20.38
CA MET A 1 -8.18 -2.27 -20.62
C MET A 1 -6.93 -1.38 -20.48
N ALA A 2 -7.03 -0.05 -20.51
CA ALA A 2 -5.90 0.76 -20.06
C ALA A 2 -5.85 0.71 -18.52
N ASP A 3 -4.66 0.51 -17.97
CA ASP A 3 -4.43 0.50 -16.53
C ASP A 3 -4.68 1.89 -15.89
N LEU A 4 -4.65 1.95 -14.56
CA LEU A 4 -4.89 3.17 -13.80
C LEU A 4 -3.82 4.23 -14.08
N LYS A 5 -4.26 5.46 -14.37
CA LYS A 5 -3.39 6.64 -14.37
C LYS A 5 -3.31 7.30 -13.00
N ASN A 6 -4.36 7.13 -12.20
CA ASN A 6 -4.47 7.65 -10.85
C ASN A 6 -4.85 6.51 -9.91
N ILE A 7 -4.27 6.51 -8.73
CA ILE A 7 -4.53 5.56 -7.66
C ILE A 7 -5.29 6.28 -6.54
N ALA A 8 -6.36 5.66 -6.07
CA ALA A 8 -7.23 6.17 -5.03
C ALA A 8 -7.08 5.35 -3.74
N LEU A 9 -6.89 6.04 -2.63
CA LEU A 9 -7.14 5.47 -1.32
C LEU A 9 -8.63 5.54 -1.01
N THR A 10 -9.11 4.51 -0.34
CA THR A 10 -10.40 4.54 0.35
C THR A 10 -10.37 5.60 1.46
N ILE A 11 -11.55 6.01 1.94
CA ILE A 11 -11.66 6.94 3.06
C ILE A 11 -10.98 6.36 4.30
N GLU A 12 -11.21 5.08 4.58
CA GLU A 12 -10.66 4.37 5.73
C GLU A 12 -9.13 4.28 5.66
N ALA A 13 -8.56 3.91 4.51
CA ALA A 13 -7.11 3.91 4.33
C ALA A 13 -6.54 5.33 4.48
N THR A 14 -7.21 6.36 3.94
CA THR A 14 -6.78 7.76 4.09
C THR A 14 -6.76 8.20 5.55
N GLN A 15 -7.78 7.84 6.33
CA GLN A 15 -7.84 8.14 7.76
C GLN A 15 -6.73 7.41 8.52
N THR A 16 -6.54 6.13 8.23
CA THR A 16 -5.48 5.31 8.83
C THR A 16 -4.08 5.89 8.57
N VAL A 17 -3.82 6.35 7.34
CA VAL A 17 -2.58 7.07 7.00
C VAL A 17 -2.40 8.31 7.87
N ASN A 18 -3.42 9.16 7.99
CA ASN A 18 -3.34 10.38 8.78
C ASN A 18 -3.05 10.11 10.25
N ASP A 19 -3.66 9.06 10.82
CA ASP A 19 -3.46 8.66 12.21
C ASP A 19 -2.06 8.08 12.45
N LEU A 20 -1.60 7.19 11.57
CA LEU A 20 -0.30 6.54 11.68
C LEU A 20 0.87 7.50 11.44
N LYS A 21 0.69 8.49 10.57
CA LYS A 21 1.74 9.48 10.24
C LYS A 21 2.33 10.14 11.49
N GLY A 22 1.46 10.61 12.39
CA GLY A 22 1.89 11.24 13.64
C GLY A 22 2.51 10.24 14.63
N ARG A 23 2.08 8.98 14.60
CA ARG A 23 2.51 7.94 15.56
C ARG A 23 3.84 7.31 15.20
N LEU A 24 4.08 7.09 13.90
CA LEU A 24 5.30 6.49 13.37
C LEU A 24 6.40 7.52 13.07
N GLY A 25 6.12 8.82 13.23
CA GLY A 25 7.09 9.88 12.98
C GLY A 25 7.44 10.06 11.49
N ILE A 26 6.57 9.61 10.59
CA ILE A 26 6.75 9.74 9.14
C ILE A 26 6.20 11.11 8.71
N SER A 27 7.00 11.91 8.00
CA SER A 27 6.63 13.28 7.64
C SER A 27 5.83 13.38 6.34
N ASP A 28 6.11 12.51 5.37
CA ASP A 28 5.40 12.44 4.10
C ASP A 28 4.34 11.34 4.12
N GLN A 29 3.11 11.69 3.75
CA GLN A 29 2.03 10.74 3.58
C GLN A 29 2.35 9.71 2.48
N MET A 30 3.06 10.12 1.42
CA MET A 30 3.43 9.21 0.34
C MET A 30 4.34 8.08 0.81
N ASP A 31 5.27 8.38 1.72
CA ASP A 31 6.18 7.38 2.28
C ASP A 31 5.42 6.35 3.11
N LEU A 32 4.43 6.78 3.89
CA LEU A 32 3.58 5.87 4.65
C LEU A 32 2.70 4.99 3.75
N ILE A 33 2.26 5.52 2.61
CA ILE A 33 1.50 4.75 1.63
C ILE A 33 2.38 3.70 0.94
N ARG A 34 3.61 4.07 0.55
CA ARG A 34 4.61 3.13 0.01
C ARG A 34 5.00 2.07 1.04
N LEU A 35 5.11 2.46 2.31
CA LEU A 35 5.32 1.53 3.42
C LEU A 35 4.14 0.55 3.54
N GLY A 36 2.90 1.04 3.49
CA GLY A 36 1.72 0.18 3.47
C GLY A 36 1.76 -0.82 2.30
N PHE A 37 2.09 -0.36 1.09
CA PHE A 37 2.29 -1.26 -0.05
C PHE A 37 3.34 -2.34 0.23
N ALA A 38 4.54 -1.96 0.68
CA ALA A 38 5.59 -2.91 1.00
C ALA A 38 5.16 -3.89 2.11
N TYR A 39 4.43 -3.40 3.11
CA TYR A 39 3.88 -4.21 4.19
C TYR A 39 2.89 -5.26 3.69
N ALA A 40 2.06 -4.92 2.69
CA ALA A 40 1.17 -5.87 2.04
C ALA A 40 1.93 -6.96 1.26
N ILE A 41 3.03 -6.61 0.59
CA ILE A 41 3.91 -7.59 -0.09
C ILE A 41 4.52 -8.55 0.93
N ASP A 42 5.13 -8.01 1.99
CA ASP A 42 5.79 -8.78 3.05
C ASP A 42 4.84 -9.77 3.74
N ASN A 43 3.58 -9.35 3.95
CA ASN A 43 2.53 -10.18 4.55
C ASN A 43 1.76 -11.05 3.54
N ASN A 44 2.23 -11.14 2.28
CA ASN A 44 1.62 -11.96 1.21
C ASN A 44 0.10 -11.71 1.04
N ILE A 45 -0.32 -10.45 1.10
CA ILE A 45 -1.73 -10.08 1.04
C ILE A 45 -2.31 -10.37 -0.35
N ALA A 46 -3.40 -11.14 -0.40
CA ALA A 46 -4.08 -11.46 -1.65
C ALA A 46 -4.58 -10.20 -2.38
N VAL A 47 -4.34 -10.14 -3.69
CA VAL A 47 -4.80 -9.07 -4.59
C VAL A 47 -6.25 -9.32 -5.04
N ASN A 48 -7.15 -9.66 -4.11
CA ASN A 48 -8.57 -9.69 -4.41
C ASN A 48 -9.15 -8.28 -4.30
N ARG A 49 -9.86 -7.85 -5.35
CA ARG A 49 -10.41 -6.50 -5.43
C ARG A 49 -11.91 -6.55 -5.15
N ASP A 50 -12.34 -5.87 -4.08
CA ASP A 50 -13.77 -5.66 -3.84
C ASP A 50 -14.25 -4.35 -4.50
N GLY A 51 -15.57 -4.16 -4.53
CA GLY A 51 -16.20 -2.99 -5.15
C GLY A 51 -15.95 -1.67 -4.41
N SER A 52 -15.32 -1.67 -3.24
CA SER A 52 -14.99 -0.46 -2.48
C SER A 52 -13.66 0.16 -2.93
N LEU A 53 -12.75 -0.67 -3.46
CA LEU A 53 -11.43 -0.26 -3.93
C LEU A 53 -11.50 0.47 -5.29
N GLY A 54 -10.84 1.64 -5.36
CA GLY A 54 -10.85 2.53 -6.53
C GLY A 54 -12.07 3.44 -6.66
N THR A 55 -12.98 3.43 -5.67
CA THR A 55 -14.06 4.41 -5.59
C THR A 55 -13.49 5.74 -5.07
N ARG A 56 -13.65 6.83 -5.83
CA ARG A 56 -13.20 8.17 -5.44
C ARG A 56 -13.90 8.60 -4.14
N GLY A 57 -13.18 8.53 -3.02
CA GLY A 57 -13.70 8.94 -1.71
C GLY A 57 -12.62 9.46 -0.77
N GLY A 58 -11.40 8.89 -0.81
CA GLY A 58 -10.25 9.36 -0.05
C GLY A 58 -9.29 10.24 -0.87
N SER A 59 -8.00 10.09 -0.63
CA SER A 59 -6.94 10.77 -1.38
C SER A 59 -6.68 10.11 -2.74
N ASN A 60 -6.37 10.92 -3.76
CA ASN A 60 -6.02 10.45 -5.11
C ASN A 60 -4.61 10.92 -5.48
N TYR A 61 -3.86 10.04 -6.13
CA TYR A 61 -2.48 10.28 -6.53
C TYR A 61 -2.27 9.91 -7.99
N ASP A 62 -1.48 10.72 -8.70
CA ASP A 62 -1.00 10.36 -10.02
C ASP A 62 0.06 9.26 -9.93
N THR A 63 -0.04 8.25 -10.79
CA THR A 63 0.90 7.11 -10.83
C THR A 63 2.34 7.56 -11.06
N GLY A 64 2.59 8.58 -11.89
CA GLY A 64 3.94 9.09 -12.13
C GLY A 64 4.55 9.83 -10.94
N GLY A 65 3.71 10.31 -10.01
CA GLY A 65 4.14 10.87 -8.73
C GLY A 65 4.41 9.80 -7.67
N LEU A 66 3.56 8.78 -7.61
CA LEU A 66 3.67 7.67 -6.66
C LEU A 66 4.83 6.72 -7.01
N ASP A 67 4.92 6.29 -8.26
CA ASP A 67 5.78 5.22 -8.76
C ASP A 67 6.61 5.71 -9.96
N ARG A 68 7.49 6.68 -9.70
CA ARG A 68 8.21 7.43 -10.74
C ARG A 68 9.15 6.54 -11.57
N ASP A 69 9.71 5.51 -10.97
CA ASP A 69 10.62 4.55 -11.59
C ASP A 69 9.91 3.25 -12.03
N GLY A 70 8.61 3.11 -11.74
CA GLY A 70 7.81 1.93 -12.09
C GLY A 70 8.12 0.71 -11.21
N LEU A 71 8.89 0.85 -10.13
CA LEU A 71 9.31 -0.28 -9.32
C LEU A 71 8.15 -0.89 -8.53
N MET A 72 7.12 -0.12 -8.15
CA MET A 72 5.94 -0.70 -7.51
C MET A 72 5.18 -1.61 -8.49
N ALA A 73 4.98 -1.16 -9.73
CA ALA A 73 4.35 -1.97 -10.77
C ALA A 73 5.17 -3.23 -11.08
N GLU A 74 6.49 -3.13 -11.21
CA GLU A 74 7.35 -4.30 -11.44
C GLU A 74 7.36 -5.26 -10.24
N THR A 75 7.38 -4.74 -9.01
CA THR A 75 7.28 -5.55 -7.79
C THR A 75 6.00 -6.37 -7.81
N VAL A 76 4.86 -5.76 -8.12
CA VAL A 76 3.60 -6.50 -8.19
C VAL A 76 3.65 -7.63 -9.22
N LYS A 77 4.19 -7.39 -10.41
CA LYS A 77 4.30 -8.43 -11.45
C LYS A 77 5.18 -9.61 -11.03
N ILE A 78 6.20 -9.36 -10.20
CA ILE A 78 7.12 -10.39 -9.70
C ILE A 78 6.43 -11.25 -8.65
N TYR A 79 5.73 -10.64 -7.69
CA TYR A 79 5.12 -11.36 -6.57
C TYR A 79 3.75 -11.96 -6.91
N TYR A 80 3.05 -11.40 -7.90
CA TYR A 80 1.71 -11.80 -8.33
C TYR A 80 1.67 -11.97 -9.86
N PRO A 81 2.13 -13.13 -10.38
CA PRO A 81 2.31 -13.36 -11.81
C PRO A 81 1.01 -13.73 -12.57
N GLU A 82 -0.16 -13.52 -11.98
CA GLU A 82 -1.46 -13.77 -12.61
C GLU A 82 -1.69 -12.85 -13.83
N GLU A 83 -2.26 -13.39 -14.92
CA GLU A 83 -2.42 -12.66 -16.19
C GLU A 83 -3.18 -11.32 -16.05
N GLU A 84 -4.19 -11.27 -15.18
CA GLU A 84 -4.96 -10.04 -14.90
C GLU A 84 -4.07 -8.95 -14.28
N ILE A 85 -3.16 -9.35 -13.40
CA ILE A 85 -2.24 -8.43 -12.71
C ILE A 85 -1.13 -7.99 -13.66
N LEU A 86 -0.62 -8.89 -14.49
CA LEU A 86 0.36 -8.53 -15.52
C LEU A 86 -0.21 -7.53 -16.53
N ALA A 87 -1.51 -7.64 -16.84
CA ALA A 87 -2.20 -6.72 -17.74
C ALA A 87 -2.49 -5.35 -17.10
N GLU A 88 -2.81 -5.32 -15.81
CA GLU A 88 -3.24 -4.11 -15.08
C GLU A 88 -2.55 -3.97 -13.71
N PRO A 89 -1.21 -3.84 -13.66
CA PRO A 89 -0.42 -3.85 -12.42
C PRO A 89 -0.79 -2.72 -11.46
N TYR A 90 -1.18 -1.53 -11.94
CA TYR A 90 -1.50 -0.41 -11.05
C TYR A 90 -2.83 -0.60 -10.31
N ARG A 91 -3.76 -1.43 -10.81
CA ARG A 91 -4.93 -1.86 -10.04
C ARG A 91 -4.55 -2.74 -8.85
N ALA A 92 -3.55 -3.58 -9.04
CA ALA A 92 -3.00 -4.41 -7.99
C ALA A 92 -2.19 -3.56 -6.99
N VAL A 93 -1.40 -2.59 -7.46
CA VAL A 93 -0.74 -1.58 -6.62
C VAL A 93 -1.76 -0.84 -5.74
N GLU A 94 -2.85 -0.31 -6.32
CA GLU A 94 -3.90 0.36 -5.57
C GLU A 94 -4.53 -0.55 -4.49
N THR A 95 -4.81 -1.81 -4.85
CA THR A 95 -5.37 -2.79 -3.92
C THR A 95 -4.44 -3.02 -2.74
N LEU A 96 -3.15 -3.25 -3.02
CA LEU A 96 -2.14 -3.53 -2.00
C LEU A 96 -1.84 -2.31 -1.12
N MET A 97 -1.82 -1.10 -1.67
CA MET A 97 -1.68 0.13 -0.88
C MET A 97 -2.81 0.27 0.14
N ASN A 98 -4.06 0.10 -0.30
CA ASN A 98 -5.21 0.21 0.59
C ASN A 98 -5.16 -0.84 1.69
N LYS A 99 -5.01 -2.11 1.32
CA LYS A 99 -5.00 -3.21 2.29
C LYS A 99 -3.80 -3.16 3.23
N GLY A 100 -2.63 -2.83 2.70
CA GLY A 100 -1.40 -2.77 3.47
C GLY A 100 -1.41 -1.67 4.52
N VAL A 101 -1.93 -0.48 4.18
CA VAL A 101 -2.15 0.59 5.15
C VAL A 101 -3.12 0.16 6.24
N LEU A 102 -4.24 -0.47 5.86
CA LEU A 102 -5.25 -0.92 6.84
C LEU A 102 -4.69 -1.99 7.77
N LEU A 103 -3.95 -2.97 7.23
CA LEU A 103 -3.27 -3.99 8.01
C LEU A 103 -2.23 -3.39 8.96
N LEU A 104 -1.45 -2.41 8.48
CA LEU A 104 -0.49 -1.68 9.30
C LEU A 104 -1.19 -0.96 10.46
N GLY A 105 -2.35 -0.34 10.20
CA GLY A 105 -3.18 0.28 11.23
C GLY A 105 -3.74 -0.71 12.24
N GLU A 106 -4.18 -1.88 11.77
CA GLU A 106 -4.65 -2.98 12.61
C GLU A 106 -3.53 -3.46 13.54
N HIS A 107 -2.37 -3.82 13.00
CA HIS A 107 -1.23 -4.30 13.78
C HIS A 107 -0.71 -3.25 14.76
N TRP A 108 -0.74 -1.96 14.41
CA TRP A 108 -0.48 -0.88 15.35
C TRP A 108 -1.50 -0.89 16.51
N SER A 109 -2.80 -0.98 16.20
CA SER A 109 -3.86 -0.96 17.21
C SER A 109 -3.79 -2.14 18.18
N GLN A 110 -3.29 -3.28 17.70
CA GLN A 110 -3.07 -4.49 18.47
C GLN A 110 -1.76 -4.48 19.28
N GLY A 111 -0.89 -3.49 19.06
CA GLY A 111 0.43 -3.41 19.70
C GLY A 111 1.47 -4.38 19.13
N VAL A 112 1.19 -4.98 17.96
CA VAL A 112 2.16 -5.80 17.21
C VAL A 112 3.30 -4.92 16.68
N ILE A 113 2.97 -3.69 16.29
CA ILE A 113 3.92 -2.66 15.88
C ILE A 113 3.81 -1.50 16.86
N GLY A 114 4.93 -1.14 17.49
CA GLY A 114 5.05 0.05 18.35
C GLY A 114 5.93 1.15 17.76
N SER A 115 6.73 0.83 16.75
CA SER A 115 7.66 1.75 16.10
C SER A 115 8.05 1.29 14.69
N VAL A 116 8.68 2.18 13.91
CA VAL A 116 9.25 1.81 12.59
C VAL A 116 10.32 0.72 12.72
N SER A 117 11.02 0.64 13.84
CA SER A 117 12.03 -0.39 14.09
C SER A 117 11.46 -1.81 14.17
N ASP A 118 10.17 -1.97 14.42
CA ASP A 118 9.50 -3.27 14.47
C ASP A 118 9.18 -3.80 13.07
N LEU A 119 9.33 -2.96 12.03
CA LEU A 119 9.10 -3.31 10.62
C LEU A 119 10.33 -3.87 9.93
N VAL A 120 11.48 -3.87 10.60
CA VAL A 120 12.74 -4.41 10.07
C VAL A 120 13.13 -5.62 10.89
N GLU A 121 13.31 -6.76 10.23
CA GLU A 121 13.95 -7.90 10.88
C GLU A 121 15.35 -7.48 11.32
N ARG A 122 15.64 -7.64 12.61
CA ARG A 122 17.02 -7.44 13.08
C ARG A 122 17.85 -8.59 12.51
N PRO A 123 18.97 -8.32 11.81
CA PRO A 123 19.85 -9.41 11.40
C PRO A 123 20.26 -10.18 12.65
N THR A 124 19.97 -11.48 12.66
CA THR A 124 20.52 -12.39 13.66
C THR A 124 22.03 -12.45 13.46
N GLU A 125 22.78 -11.93 14.44
CA GLU A 125 24.25 -12.04 14.52
C GLU A 125 24.72 -13.50 14.57
#